data_AF-A0A4P2Q2P7-F1
#
_entry.id   AF-A0A4P2Q2P7-F1
#
_cell.length_a   1.000
_cell.length_b   1.000
_cell.length_c   1.000
_cell.angle_alpha   90.00
_cell.angle_beta   90.00
_cell.angle_gamma   90.00
#
_symmetry.space_group_name_H-M   'P 1'
#
loop_
_entity.id
_entity.type
_entity.pdbx_description
1 polymer ?
#
loop_
_entity_poly.entity_id
_entity_poly.type
_entity_poly.pdbx_seq_one_letter_code
_entity_poly.pdbx_strand_id
1 'polypeptide(L)'
;MCGFICRCKEERLRQRCVTRHIRALEDASAHTSPLKAEVPYDMSKRPPEPIMSKNDPRRATRGSPKGSRIPDVVVVKDGTKPPTRDNIKEVIEIKFPPDKLGYEQRTEYETIAGEAPFRELGPDRCGCPSQTKSQAQEITAGDVAEVAALTLLVMALVLNDAVPGGQADDVAIPPAIARILGKLAPLLRGPVVVP
;
A
#
# COMPACT_ATOMS: atom_id res chain seq x y z
N MET A 1 -5.45 4.39 -7.66
CA MET A 1 -5.65 2.97 -8.03
C MET A 1 -4.33 2.22 -8.21
N CYS A 2 -3.52 2.54 -9.23
CA CYS A 2 -2.31 1.78 -9.55
C CYS A 2 -1.31 1.60 -8.39
N GLY A 3 -1.20 2.58 -7.47
CA GLY A 3 -0.39 2.41 -6.25
C GLY A 3 -0.80 1.19 -5.40
N PHE A 4 -2.09 0.89 -5.27
CA PHE A 4 -2.57 -0.31 -4.57
C PHE A 4 -2.23 -1.58 -5.35
N ILE A 5 -2.45 -1.58 -6.67
CA ILE A 5 -2.14 -2.72 -7.54
C ILE A 5 -0.64 -3.05 -7.48
N CYS A 6 0.23 -2.05 -7.61
CA CYS A 6 1.68 -2.26 -7.56
C CYS A 6 2.17 -2.72 -6.19
N ARG A 7 1.58 -2.22 -5.10
CA ARG A 7 1.88 -2.68 -3.74
C ARG A 7 1.47 -4.15 -3.54
N CYS A 8 0.34 -4.56 -4.09
CA CYS A 8 -0.24 -5.87 -3.89
C CYS A 8 0.20 -6.94 -4.90
N LYS A 9 1.01 -6.59 -5.91
CA LYS A 9 1.32 -7.50 -7.04
C LYS A 9 2.04 -8.79 -6.63
N GLU A 10 2.82 -8.76 -5.56
CA GLU A 10 3.58 -9.92 -5.05
C GLU A 10 2.85 -10.68 -3.93
N GLU A 11 1.68 -10.20 -3.50
CA GLU A 11 0.92 -10.84 -2.43
C GLU A 11 0.29 -12.15 -2.88
N ARG A 12 0.14 -13.12 -1.97
CA ARG A 12 -0.53 -14.40 -2.30
C ARG A 12 -1.99 -14.21 -2.72
N LEU A 13 -2.68 -13.25 -2.10
CA LEU A 13 -4.08 -12.93 -2.38
C LEU A 13 -4.18 -11.50 -2.91
N ARG A 14 -3.70 -11.27 -4.13
CA ARG A 14 -3.49 -9.95 -4.75
C ARG A 14 -4.76 -9.10 -4.79
N GLN A 15 -5.86 -9.64 -5.33
CA GLN A 15 -7.16 -8.94 -5.36
C GLN A 15 -7.65 -8.60 -3.94
N ARG A 16 -7.59 -9.56 -3.01
CA ARG A 16 -7.95 -9.32 -1.59
C ARG A 16 -7.07 -8.25 -0.93
N CYS A 17 -5.78 -8.18 -1.28
CA CYS A 17 -4.89 -7.12 -0.82
C CYS A 17 -5.38 -5.75 -1.29
N VAL A 18 -5.69 -5.60 -2.58
CA VAL A 18 -6.19 -4.33 -3.14
C VAL A 18 -7.52 -3.94 -2.49
N THR A 19 -8.49 -4.85 -2.44
CA THR A 19 -9.78 -4.64 -1.78
C THR A 19 -9.59 -4.16 -0.35
N ARG A 20 -8.72 -4.81 0.44
CA ARG A 20 -8.47 -4.44 1.83
C ARG A 20 -7.90 -3.03 1.96
N HIS A 21 -6.98 -2.63 1.10
CA HIS A 21 -6.42 -1.27 1.14
C HIS A 21 -7.45 -0.21 0.74
N ILE A 22 -8.29 -0.47 -0.26
CA ILE A 22 -9.36 0.46 -0.64
C ILE A 22 -10.39 0.57 0.50
N ARG A 23 -10.79 -0.54 1.11
CA ARG A 23 -11.70 -0.53 2.26
C ARG A 23 -11.12 0.24 3.45
N ALA A 24 -9.84 0.08 3.74
CA ALA A 24 -9.18 0.86 4.79
C ALA A 24 -9.20 2.37 4.48
N LEU A 25 -9.04 2.76 3.21
CA LEU A 25 -9.20 4.15 2.77
C LEU A 25 -10.65 4.64 2.91
N GLU A 26 -11.64 3.81 2.57
CA GLU A 26 -13.05 4.11 2.81
C GLU A 26 -13.32 4.33 4.31
N ASP A 27 -12.85 3.43 5.18
CA ASP A 27 -13.05 3.53 6.63
C ASP A 27 -12.39 4.80 7.19
N ALA A 28 -11.14 5.09 6.80
CA ALA A 28 -10.40 6.28 7.24
C ALA A 28 -11.02 7.61 6.79
N SER A 29 -11.83 7.59 5.71
CA SER A 29 -12.51 8.77 5.16
C SER A 29 -13.98 8.85 5.58
N ALA A 30 -14.41 8.10 6.60
CA ALA A 30 -15.82 7.98 6.99
C ALA A 30 -16.73 7.67 5.78
N HIS A 31 -16.24 6.80 4.91
CA HIS A 31 -16.86 6.35 3.66
C HIS A 31 -17.09 7.44 2.60
N THR A 32 -16.34 8.54 2.65
CA THR A 32 -16.40 9.62 1.64
C THR A 32 -15.38 9.47 0.51
N SER A 33 -14.51 8.45 0.57
CA SER A 33 -13.62 8.09 -0.54
C SER A 33 -14.41 7.88 -1.85
N PRO A 34 -13.92 8.41 -2.99
CA PRO A 34 -14.51 8.16 -4.30
C PRO A 34 -14.25 6.72 -4.80
N LEU A 35 -13.30 6.00 -4.22
CA LEU A 35 -13.04 4.60 -4.54
C LEU A 35 -13.92 3.71 -3.65
N LYS A 36 -14.80 2.92 -4.26
CA LYS A 36 -15.68 1.96 -3.60
C LYS A 36 -15.30 0.54 -4.01
N ALA A 37 -14.86 -0.29 -3.07
CA ALA A 37 -14.41 -1.65 -3.37
C ALA A 37 -15.54 -2.68 -3.28
N GLU A 38 -15.60 -3.59 -4.26
CA GLU A 38 -16.52 -4.73 -4.30
C GLU A 38 -17.98 -4.31 -4.06
N VAL A 39 -18.49 -3.38 -4.86
CA VAL A 39 -19.90 -2.92 -4.76
C VAL A 39 -20.81 -3.87 -5.53
N PRO A 40 -21.72 -4.61 -4.88
CA PRO A 40 -22.70 -5.43 -5.60
C PRO A 40 -23.80 -4.57 -6.23
N TYR A 41 -24.20 -4.93 -7.45
CA TYR A 41 -25.32 -4.33 -8.18
C TYR A 41 -26.44 -5.33 -8.42
N ASP A 42 -27.68 -4.88 -8.23
CA ASP A 42 -28.88 -5.59 -8.66
C ASP A 42 -29.05 -5.40 -10.18
N MET A 43 -28.73 -6.45 -10.94
CA MET A 43 -28.80 -6.45 -12.40
C MET A 43 -30.25 -6.58 -12.94
N SER A 44 -31.24 -6.82 -12.07
CA SER A 44 -32.65 -6.86 -12.47
C SER A 44 -33.25 -5.46 -12.72
N LYS A 45 -32.58 -4.42 -12.19
CA LYS A 45 -32.97 -3.02 -12.33
C LYS A 45 -32.45 -2.42 -13.63
N ARG A 46 -33.11 -1.36 -14.12
CA ARG A 46 -32.70 -0.59 -15.30
C ARG A 46 -32.76 0.91 -14.99
N PRO A 47 -31.65 1.58 -14.63
CA PRO A 47 -30.28 1.06 -14.50
C PRO A 47 -30.08 -0.05 -13.47
N PRO A 48 -29.00 -0.85 -13.55
CA PRO A 48 -28.54 -1.63 -12.39
C PRO A 48 -28.32 -0.72 -11.17
N GLU A 49 -28.78 -1.14 -10.00
CA GLU A 49 -28.72 -0.34 -8.77
C GLU A 49 -27.70 -0.90 -7.77
N PRO A 50 -26.90 -0.06 -7.09
CA PRO A 50 -25.95 -0.54 -6.10
C PRO A 50 -26.66 -1.00 -4.82
N ILE A 51 -26.20 -2.11 -4.26
CA ILE A 51 -26.73 -2.67 -3.01
C ILE A 51 -25.86 -2.18 -1.85
N MET A 52 -26.36 -1.17 -1.15
CA MET A 52 -25.65 -0.50 -0.05
C MET A 52 -25.92 -1.16 1.31
N SER A 53 -25.14 -0.80 2.32
CA SER A 53 -25.36 -1.29 3.68
C SER A 53 -26.61 -0.65 4.30
N LYS A 54 -27.36 -1.45 5.06
CA LYS A 54 -28.52 -0.96 5.83
C LYS A 54 -28.15 0.08 6.90
N ASN A 55 -26.92 0.03 7.42
CA ASN A 55 -26.47 0.88 8.54
C ASN A 55 -25.70 2.13 8.09
N ASP A 56 -25.19 2.12 6.85
CA ASP A 56 -24.50 3.27 6.26
C ASP A 56 -24.72 3.28 4.75
N PRO A 57 -25.51 4.23 4.20
CA PRO A 57 -25.80 4.30 2.77
C PRO A 57 -24.59 4.67 1.92
N ARG A 58 -23.47 5.13 2.51
CA ARG A 58 -22.22 5.47 1.80
C ARG A 58 -21.29 4.28 1.64
N ARG A 59 -21.57 3.17 2.35
CA ARG A 59 -20.78 1.94 2.34
C ARG A 59 -21.55 0.83 1.63
N ALA A 60 -20.92 0.16 0.68
CA ALA A 60 -21.50 -1.02 0.05
C ALA A 60 -21.76 -2.14 1.07
N THR A 61 -22.73 -3.02 0.79
CA THR A 61 -22.87 -4.24 1.59
C THR A 61 -21.62 -5.11 1.42
N ARG A 62 -21.24 -5.85 2.47
CA ARG A 62 -20.12 -6.79 2.43
C ARG A 62 -20.54 -8.19 1.93
N GLY A 63 -21.85 -8.41 1.75
CA GLY A 63 -22.37 -9.66 1.22
C GLY A 63 -22.35 -9.71 -0.30
N SER A 64 -22.62 -10.88 -0.85
CA SER A 64 -22.79 -11.12 -2.28
C SER A 64 -24.23 -11.61 -2.56
N PRO A 65 -25.22 -10.70 -2.62
CA PRO A 65 -26.60 -11.09 -2.88
C PRO A 65 -26.73 -11.92 -4.17
N LYS A 66 -27.60 -12.94 -4.15
CA LYS A 66 -27.82 -13.81 -5.31
C LYS A 66 -28.24 -12.99 -6.53
N GLY A 67 -27.60 -13.25 -7.67
CA GLY A 67 -27.89 -12.55 -8.92
C GLY A 67 -27.22 -11.17 -9.05
N SER A 68 -26.52 -10.70 -8.01
CA SER A 68 -25.74 -9.47 -8.11
C SER A 68 -24.47 -9.65 -8.94
N ARG A 69 -23.95 -8.54 -9.43
CA ARG A 69 -22.61 -8.44 -10.05
C ARG A 69 -21.76 -7.45 -9.29
N ILE A 70 -20.50 -7.83 -9.06
CA ILE A 70 -19.60 -7.13 -8.15
C ILE A 70 -18.31 -6.81 -8.92
N PRO A 71 -18.17 -5.62 -9.51
CA PRO A 71 -16.87 -5.17 -10.01
C PRO A 71 -15.88 -4.99 -8.86
N ASP A 72 -14.59 -5.16 -9.15
CA ASP A 72 -13.54 -4.97 -8.14
C ASP A 72 -13.57 -3.57 -7.53
N VAL A 73 -13.71 -2.53 -8.37
CA VAL A 73 -13.79 -1.14 -7.92
C VAL A 73 -14.76 -0.33 -8.76
N VAL A 74 -15.55 0.50 -8.09
CA VAL A 74 -16.31 1.59 -8.70
C VAL A 74 -15.74 2.91 -8.22
N VAL A 75 -15.42 3.80 -9.14
CA VAL A 75 -15.01 5.17 -8.85
C VAL A 75 -16.23 6.06 -9.06
N VAL A 76 -16.57 6.86 -8.05
CA VAL A 76 -17.68 7.81 -8.12
C VAL A 76 -17.21 9.25 -8.31
N LYS A 77 -18.10 10.09 -8.84
CA LYS A 77 -17.89 11.54 -9.00
C LYS A 77 -17.94 12.23 -7.63
N ASP A 78 -18.90 11.84 -6.80
CA ASP A 78 -19.11 12.33 -5.44
C ASP A 78 -19.10 11.15 -4.46
N GLY A 79 -18.05 11.07 -3.64
CA GLY A 79 -17.82 9.99 -2.68
C GLY A 79 -18.80 9.94 -1.51
N THR A 80 -19.56 11.03 -1.30
CA THR A 80 -20.60 11.11 -0.26
C THR A 80 -21.93 10.48 -0.69
N LYS A 81 -22.07 10.15 -1.98
CA LYS A 81 -23.27 9.56 -2.58
C LYS A 81 -23.03 8.09 -2.96
N PRO A 82 -24.10 7.28 -3.02
CA PRO A 82 -24.00 5.90 -3.51
C PRO A 82 -23.55 5.88 -4.99
N PRO A 83 -22.96 4.77 -5.46
CA PRO A 83 -22.50 4.64 -6.83
C PRO A 83 -23.67 4.30 -7.79
N THR A 84 -24.65 5.20 -7.88
CA THR A 84 -25.73 5.13 -8.87
C THR A 84 -25.22 5.52 -10.25
N ARG A 85 -25.94 5.16 -11.32
CA ARG A 85 -25.49 5.35 -12.71
C ARG A 85 -25.03 6.78 -13.03
N ASP A 86 -25.74 7.78 -12.52
CA ASP A 86 -25.43 9.21 -12.68
C ASP A 86 -24.16 9.64 -11.90
N ASN A 87 -23.83 8.95 -10.81
CA ASN A 87 -22.68 9.23 -9.96
C ASN A 87 -21.43 8.37 -10.28
N ILE A 88 -21.53 7.36 -11.14
CA ILE A 88 -20.36 6.58 -11.56
C ILE A 88 -19.45 7.43 -12.45
N LYS A 89 -18.16 7.48 -12.10
CA LYS A 89 -17.09 8.09 -12.88
C LYS A 89 -16.39 7.05 -13.77
N GLU A 90 -16.10 5.87 -13.23
CA GLU A 90 -15.56 4.73 -13.97
C GLU A 90 -15.75 3.43 -13.18
N VAL A 91 -15.86 2.30 -13.89
CA VAL A 91 -15.86 0.95 -13.30
C VAL A 91 -14.53 0.28 -13.67
N ILE A 92 -13.87 -0.31 -12.68
CA ILE A 92 -12.55 -0.91 -12.83
C ILE A 92 -12.63 -2.38 -12.43
N GLU A 93 -12.17 -3.24 -13.32
CA GLU A 93 -11.82 -4.63 -13.03
C GLU A 93 -10.30 -4.76 -12.89
N ILE A 94 -9.83 -5.47 -11.86
CA ILE A 94 -8.41 -5.68 -11.59
C ILE A 94 -8.05 -7.12 -11.94
N LYS A 95 -7.15 -7.30 -12.92
CA LYS A 95 -6.60 -8.61 -13.28
C LYS A 95 -5.11 -8.67 -12.97
N PHE A 96 -4.71 -9.77 -12.31
CA PHE A 96 -3.30 -10.12 -12.11
C PHE A 96 -2.98 -11.33 -12.99
N PRO A 97 -1.92 -11.31 -13.80
CA PRO A 97 -1.54 -12.47 -14.60
C PRO A 97 -1.41 -13.76 -13.76
N PRO A 98 -1.84 -14.91 -14.29
CA PRO A 98 -2.33 -15.16 -15.65
C PRO A 98 -3.84 -14.91 -15.86
N ASP A 99 -4.56 -14.36 -14.88
CA ASP A 99 -6.02 -14.24 -14.92
C ASP A 99 -6.48 -13.31 -16.04
N LYS A 100 -7.56 -13.70 -16.73
CA LYS A 100 -8.14 -12.95 -17.87
C LYS A 100 -9.59 -12.57 -17.58
N LEU A 101 -10.01 -11.44 -18.14
CA LEU A 101 -11.40 -10.99 -18.09
C LEU A 101 -12.24 -11.72 -19.15
N GLY A 102 -13.30 -12.40 -18.72
CA GLY A 102 -14.27 -13.05 -19.60
C GLY A 102 -15.20 -12.05 -20.29
N TYR A 103 -15.77 -12.45 -21.43
CA TYR A 103 -16.69 -11.62 -22.22
C TYR A 103 -17.97 -11.23 -21.46
N GLU A 104 -18.60 -12.19 -20.77
CA GLU A 104 -19.83 -11.95 -20.00
C GLU A 104 -19.58 -10.95 -18.87
N GLN A 105 -18.51 -11.16 -18.09
CA GLN A 105 -18.12 -10.26 -17.00
C GLN A 105 -17.87 -8.83 -17.50
N ARG A 106 -17.19 -8.68 -18.65
CA ARG A 106 -17.00 -7.37 -19.29
C ARG A 106 -18.33 -6.69 -19.62
N THR A 107 -19.22 -7.41 -20.28
CA THR A 107 -20.53 -6.87 -20.74
C THR A 107 -21.40 -6.43 -19.55
N GLU A 108 -21.39 -7.20 -18.46
CA GLU A 108 -22.15 -6.86 -17.25
C GLU A 108 -21.60 -5.60 -16.57
N TYR A 109 -20.27 -5.45 -16.50
CA TYR A 109 -19.65 -4.27 -15.89
C TYR A 109 -19.75 -3.02 -16.77
N GLU A 110 -19.73 -3.17 -18.09
CA GLU A 110 -20.08 -2.10 -19.04
C GLU A 110 -21.55 -1.69 -18.87
N THR A 111 -22.46 -2.65 -18.64
CA THR A 111 -23.88 -2.35 -18.34
C THR A 111 -24.05 -1.55 -17.05
N ILE A 112 -23.28 -1.88 -16.00
CA ILE A 112 -23.24 -1.11 -14.75
C ILE A 112 -22.70 0.30 -15.00
N ALA A 113 -21.58 0.41 -15.73
CA ALA A 113 -20.94 1.70 -16.02
C ALA A 113 -21.84 2.63 -16.86
N GLY A 114 -22.65 2.08 -17.76
CA GLY A 114 -23.47 2.84 -18.69
C GLY A 114 -22.61 3.66 -19.65
N GLU A 115 -22.72 4.98 -19.58
CA GLU A 115 -21.89 5.89 -20.38
C GLU A 115 -20.49 6.11 -19.78
N ALA A 116 -20.30 5.75 -18.50
CA ALA A 116 -18.99 5.83 -17.87
C ALA A 116 -18.04 4.76 -18.43
N PRO A 117 -16.73 5.03 -18.48
CA PRO A 117 -15.77 4.05 -18.97
C PRO A 117 -15.67 2.84 -18.04
N PHE A 118 -15.55 1.66 -18.66
CA PHE A 118 -15.09 0.43 -18.03
C PHE A 118 -13.60 0.22 -18.35
N ARG A 119 -12.78 -0.05 -17.33
CA ARG A 119 -11.33 -0.27 -17.48
C ARG A 119 -10.90 -1.57 -16.83
N GLU A 120 -10.10 -2.33 -17.56
CA GLU A 120 -9.31 -3.41 -16.99
C GLU A 120 -7.95 -2.85 -16.59
N LEU A 121 -7.55 -3.01 -15.32
CA LEU A 121 -6.24 -2.62 -14.80
C LEU A 121 -5.50 -3.85 -14.28
N GLY A 122 -4.18 -3.82 -14.36
CA GLY A 122 -3.29 -4.86 -13.85
C GLY A 122 -1.89 -4.29 -13.69
N PRO A 123 -0.93 -5.08 -13.17
CA PRO A 123 0.44 -4.61 -12.95
C PRO A 123 1.08 -3.97 -14.19
N ASP A 124 0.91 -4.60 -15.36
CA ASP A 124 1.51 -4.13 -16.61
C ASP A 124 0.89 -2.81 -17.08
N ARG A 125 -0.45 -2.72 -17.11
CA ARG A 125 -1.16 -1.48 -17.45
C ARG A 125 -0.88 -0.34 -16.46
N CYS A 126 -0.53 -0.68 -15.23
CA CYS A 126 -0.14 0.28 -14.20
C CYS A 126 1.35 0.64 -14.22
N GLY A 127 2.18 0.00 -15.07
CA GLY A 127 3.62 0.24 -15.13
C GLY A 127 4.33 -0.10 -13.82
N CYS A 128 3.86 -1.13 -13.09
CA CYS A 128 4.44 -1.48 -11.81
C CYS A 128 5.90 -1.93 -11.99
N PRO A 129 6.83 -1.47 -11.12
CA PRO A 129 8.23 -1.82 -11.26
C PRO A 129 8.43 -3.32 -11.14
N SER A 130 9.16 -3.91 -12.08
CA SER A 130 9.76 -5.23 -11.89
C SER A 130 10.76 -5.10 -10.74
N GLN A 131 10.61 -5.91 -9.70
CA GLN A 131 11.60 -5.96 -8.63
C GLN A 131 12.84 -6.66 -9.18
N THR A 132 13.82 -5.90 -9.68
CA THR A 132 15.21 -6.31 -9.47
C THR A 132 15.39 -6.23 -7.96
N LYS A 133 15.49 -7.39 -7.30
CA LYS A 133 15.60 -7.52 -5.83
C LYS A 133 16.40 -6.35 -5.27
N SER A 134 15.76 -5.40 -4.55
CA SER A 134 16.53 -4.35 -3.88
C SER A 134 17.47 -5.09 -2.94
N GLN A 135 18.78 -4.98 -3.18
CA GLN A 135 19.76 -5.63 -2.34
C GLN A 135 19.47 -5.21 -0.91
N ALA A 136 19.18 -6.19 -0.05
CA ALA A 136 19.28 -5.99 1.38
C ALA A 136 20.65 -5.34 1.60
N GLN A 137 20.68 -4.25 2.34
CA GLN A 137 21.92 -3.52 2.60
C GLN A 137 22.84 -4.47 3.38
N GLU A 138 23.74 -5.16 2.65
CA GLU A 138 24.62 -6.18 3.22
C GLU A 138 25.66 -5.49 4.09
N ILE A 139 25.61 -5.77 5.38
CA ILE A 139 26.69 -5.39 6.29
C ILE A 139 27.89 -6.25 5.94
N THR A 140 29.00 -5.60 5.57
CA THR A 140 30.24 -6.31 5.29
C THR A 140 30.97 -6.66 6.58
N ALA A 141 31.79 -7.71 6.57
CA ALA A 141 32.67 -8.01 7.70
C ALA A 141 33.60 -6.84 8.06
N GLY A 142 33.95 -6.00 7.08
CA GLY A 142 34.74 -4.79 7.28
C GLY A 142 34.02 -3.74 8.12
N ASP A 143 32.72 -3.55 7.91
CA ASP A 143 31.92 -2.61 8.71
C ASP A 143 31.82 -3.05 10.17
N VAL A 144 31.66 -4.36 10.42
CA VAL A 144 31.64 -4.91 11.79
C VAL A 144 32.98 -4.71 12.49
N ALA A 145 34.09 -4.97 11.79
CA ALA A 145 35.43 -4.80 12.34
C ALA A 145 35.73 -3.34 12.69
N GLU A 146 35.35 -2.40 11.83
CA GLU A 146 35.55 -0.95 12.07
C GLU A 146 34.72 -0.46 13.27
N VAL A 147 33.44 -0.88 13.37
CA VAL A 147 32.60 -0.54 14.52
C VAL A 147 33.17 -1.12 15.82
N ALA A 148 33.63 -2.37 15.81
CA ALA A 148 34.25 -3.00 16.99
C ALA A 148 35.52 -2.25 17.44
N ALA A 149 36.40 -1.90 16.49
CA ALA A 149 37.62 -1.15 16.78
C ALA A 149 37.33 0.25 17.34
N LEU A 150 36.40 0.99 16.73
CA LEU A 150 36.00 2.32 17.22
C LEU A 150 35.33 2.26 18.59
N THR A 151 34.52 1.23 18.85
CA THR A 151 33.87 1.05 20.15
C THR A 151 34.89 0.73 21.25
N LEU A 152 35.86 -0.14 20.96
CA LEU A 152 36.98 -0.42 21.87
C LEU A 152 37.82 0.84 22.15
N LEU A 153 38.08 1.66 21.13
CA LEU A 153 38.80 2.93 21.29
C LEU A 153 38.05 3.88 22.22
N VAL A 154 36.75 4.08 22.00
CA VAL A 154 35.92 4.93 22.87
C VAL A 154 35.90 4.40 24.31
N MET A 155 35.76 3.09 24.50
CA MET A 155 35.80 2.48 25.84
C MET A 155 37.15 2.69 26.53
N ALA A 156 38.26 2.57 25.81
CA ALA A 156 39.60 2.80 26.36
C ALA A 156 39.80 4.26 26.80
N LEU A 157 39.31 5.22 26.01
CA LEU A 157 39.35 6.64 26.34
C LEU A 157 38.50 6.95 27.58
N VAL A 158 37.25 6.45 27.63
CA VAL A 158 36.37 6.63 28.80
C VAL A 158 36.94 5.99 30.07
N LEU A 159 37.62 4.85 29.98
CA LEU A 159 38.26 4.21 31.14
C LEU A 159 39.50 4.94 31.63
N ASN A 160 40.21 5.66 30.76
CA ASN A 160 41.34 6.51 31.13
C ASN A 160 40.91 7.66 32.05
N ASP A 161 39.70 8.19 31.86
CA ASP A 161 39.10 9.24 32.69
C ASP A 161 38.61 8.75 34.07
N ALA A 162 38.43 7.44 34.25
CA ALA A 162 37.94 6.87 35.51
C ALA A 162 39.05 6.71 36.58
N VAL A 163 40.30 7.04 36.24
CA VAL A 163 41.46 6.99 37.16
C VAL A 163 41.79 8.41 37.66
N PRO A 164 42.07 8.62 38.97
CA PRO A 164 42.33 9.95 39.52
C PRO A 164 43.55 10.60 38.85
N GLY A 165 43.32 11.66 38.06
CA GLY A 165 44.37 12.44 37.38
C GLY A 165 44.21 12.60 35.86
N GLY A 166 43.19 12.02 35.23
CA GLY A 166 42.91 12.18 33.79
C GLY A 166 42.43 13.59 33.42
N GLN A 167 43.01 14.19 32.38
CA GLN A 167 42.52 15.43 31.77
C GLN A 167 41.43 15.12 30.75
N ALA A 168 40.25 15.70 30.95
CA ALA A 168 39.02 15.45 30.20
C ALA A 168 38.97 16.13 28.80
N ASP A 169 40.02 16.04 28.00
CA ASP A 169 40.06 16.63 26.64
C ASP A 169 40.38 15.59 25.57
N ASP A 170 39.61 14.50 25.51
CA ASP A 170 39.73 13.50 24.47
C ASP A 170 39.01 13.94 23.18
N VAL A 171 39.67 14.82 22.42
CA VAL A 171 39.28 15.34 21.09
C VAL A 171 38.87 14.22 20.10
N ALA A 172 39.26 12.98 20.36
CA ALA A 172 38.96 11.81 19.53
C ALA A 172 37.61 11.11 19.81
N ILE A 173 36.97 11.34 20.97
CA ILE A 173 35.70 10.67 21.32
C ILE A 173 34.55 11.11 20.40
N PRO A 174 34.26 12.42 20.22
CA PRO A 174 33.16 12.86 19.35
C PRO A 174 33.25 12.34 17.90
N PRO A 175 34.41 12.40 17.20
CA PRO A 175 34.50 11.89 15.83
C PRO A 175 34.40 10.35 15.76
N ALA A 176 34.89 9.62 16.77
CA ALA A 176 34.75 8.16 16.82
C ALA A 176 33.28 7.74 16.97
N ILE A 177 32.54 8.39 17.87
CA ILE A 177 31.09 8.16 18.05
C ILE A 177 30.33 8.50 16.77
N ALA A 178 30.64 9.61 16.11
CA ALA A 178 30.01 10.00 14.85
C ALA A 178 30.19 8.95 13.74
N ARG A 179 31.39 8.34 13.63
CA ARG A 179 31.65 7.26 12.66
C ARG A 179 30.88 5.98 12.99
N ILE A 180 30.82 5.59 14.26
CA ILE A 180 30.01 4.43 14.70
C ILE A 180 28.54 4.66 14.33
N LEU A 181 27.98 5.82 14.69
CA LEU A 181 26.59 6.15 14.39
C LEU A 181 26.32 6.21 12.88
N GLY A 182 27.24 6.72 12.07
CA GLY A 182 27.11 6.74 10.61
C GLY A 182 27.06 5.34 9.99
N LYS A 183 27.86 4.40 10.51
CA LYS A 183 27.89 2.99 10.06
C LYS A 183 26.67 2.19 10.52
N LEU A 184 26.13 2.51 11.69
CA LEU A 184 24.92 1.89 12.22
C LEU A 184 23.63 2.56 11.75
N ALA A 185 23.69 3.77 11.17
CA ALA A 185 22.53 4.49 10.66
C ALA A 185 21.62 3.66 9.72
N PRO A 186 22.15 2.79 8.83
CA PRO A 186 21.31 1.89 8.04
C PRO A 186 20.49 0.90 8.86
N LEU A 187 20.99 0.46 10.02
CA LEU A 187 20.26 -0.43 10.94
C LEU A 187 19.19 0.30 11.75
N LEU A 188 19.37 1.60 11.98
CA LEU A 188 18.44 2.46 12.71
C LEU A 188 17.35 3.05 11.81
N ARG A 189 17.54 3.03 10.50
CA ARG A 189 16.50 3.39 9.52
C ARG A 189 15.50 2.24 9.43
N GLY A 190 14.49 2.30 10.28
CA GLY A 190 13.24 1.56 10.06
C GLY A 190 12.68 1.89 8.66
N PRO A 191 11.78 1.05 8.11
CA PRO A 191 11.20 1.30 6.80
C PRO A 191 10.54 2.68 6.82
N VAL A 192 11.11 3.62 6.06
CA VAL A 192 10.51 4.94 5.89
C VAL A 192 9.26 4.74 5.04
N VAL A 193 8.11 4.61 5.70
CA VAL A 193 6.80 4.73 5.07
C VAL A 193 6.59 6.22 4.85
N VAL A 194 6.97 6.71 3.67
CA VAL A 194 6.58 8.04 3.21
C VAL A 194 5.09 7.95 2.82
N PRO A 195 4.23 8.86 3.32
CA PRO A 195 2.80 8.89 2.97
C PRO A 195 2.56 9.13 1.47
#